data_AF-A5B0Q0-F1
#
_entry.id   AF-A5B0Q0-F1
#
_cell.length_a   1.000
_cell.length_b   1.000
_cell.length_c   1.000
_cell.angle_alpha   90.00
_cell.angle_beta   90.00
_cell.angle_gamma   90.00
#
_symmetry.space_group_name_H-M   'P 1'
#
loop_
_entity.id
_entity.type
_entity.pdbx_description
1 polymer ?
#
loop_
_entity_poly.entity_id
_entity_poly.type
_entity_poly.pdbx_seq_one_letter_code
_entity_poly.pdbx_strand_id
1 'polypeptide(L)'
;MTAYKVDQPGQPQPAARRASPRHRPKDITVATPAIPRAPPTAPASSQPSTSAEPRMAIPISEYRELCHALETLTASQSNLAQEMAAIKACQE
;
A
#
# COMPACT_ATOMS: atom_id res chain seq x y z
N MET A 1 13.62 0.21 -46.68
CA MET A 1 14.04 0.75 -45.37
C MET A 1 13.80 -0.32 -44.33
N THR A 2 14.84 -0.79 -43.67
CA THR A 2 14.95 -2.06 -42.94
C THR A 2 14.40 -2.03 -41.52
N ALA A 3 13.89 -3.18 -41.07
CA ALA A 3 13.39 -3.41 -39.71
C ALA A 3 14.51 -3.34 -38.67
N TYR A 4 14.29 -2.61 -37.57
CA TYR A 4 15.20 -2.59 -36.42
C TYR A 4 14.95 -3.82 -35.55
N LYS A 5 15.96 -4.69 -35.42
CA LYS A 5 16.05 -5.73 -34.39
C LYS A 5 17.03 -5.22 -33.34
N VAL A 6 16.57 -4.97 -32.12
CA VAL A 6 17.46 -4.73 -30.97
C VAL A 6 17.76 -6.09 -30.36
N ASP A 7 19.03 -6.49 -30.52
CA ASP A 7 19.66 -7.67 -29.95
C ASP A 7 19.94 -7.41 -28.46
N GLN A 8 19.50 -8.34 -27.59
CA GLN A 8 19.80 -8.29 -26.13
C GLN A 8 21.23 -8.78 -25.87
N PRO A 9 22.11 -7.99 -25.23
CA PRO A 9 23.39 -8.52 -24.78
C PRO A 9 23.20 -9.33 -23.49
N GLY A 10 23.65 -10.59 -23.57
CA GLY A 10 23.49 -11.62 -22.55
C GLY A 10 24.17 -11.36 -21.21
N GLN A 11 23.59 -12.00 -20.19
CA GLN A 11 24.09 -12.14 -18.83
C GLN A 11 25.48 -12.79 -18.77
N PRO A 12 26.50 -12.19 -18.12
CA PRO A 12 27.70 -12.91 -17.73
C PRO A 12 27.50 -13.53 -16.34
N GLN A 13 27.48 -14.86 -16.29
CA GLN A 13 27.53 -15.66 -15.06
C GLN A 13 28.99 -15.77 -14.58
N PRO A 14 29.37 -15.32 -13.36
CA PRO A 14 30.70 -15.57 -12.83
C PRO A 14 30.77 -16.98 -12.23
N ALA A 15 31.55 -17.85 -12.86
CA ALA A 15 31.91 -19.16 -12.33
C ALA A 15 33.21 -19.10 -11.50
N ALA A 16 33.14 -19.70 -10.31
CA ALA A 16 34.20 -20.30 -9.50
C ALA A 16 35.34 -19.43 -8.93
N ARG A 17 35.42 -19.37 -7.58
CA ARG A 17 36.66 -19.71 -6.86
C ARG A 17 36.39 -20.16 -5.42
N ARG A 18 36.55 -21.46 -5.17
CA ARG A 18 36.71 -22.01 -3.81
C ARG A 18 38.07 -21.54 -3.26
N ALA A 19 38.07 -20.96 -2.07
CA ALA A 19 39.26 -20.89 -1.22
C ALA A 19 38.83 -21.18 0.22
N SER A 20 39.35 -22.27 0.78
CA SER A 20 39.15 -22.68 2.17
C SER A 20 40.33 -22.18 3.01
N PRO A 21 40.12 -21.32 4.01
CA PRO A 21 41.10 -21.10 5.06
C PRO A 21 40.90 -22.17 6.14
N ARG A 22 41.78 -23.16 6.17
CA ARG A 22 41.95 -24.02 7.34
C ARG A 22 42.62 -23.19 8.45
N HIS A 23 41.87 -22.78 9.47
CA HIS A 23 42.44 -22.54 10.80
C HIS A 23 41.38 -22.77 11.88
N ARG A 24 41.58 -23.79 12.72
CA ARG A 24 40.84 -24.05 13.96
C ARG A 24 41.23 -23.02 15.04
N PRO A 25 40.30 -22.37 15.73
CA PRO A 25 40.51 -21.96 17.11
C PRO A 25 40.17 -23.13 18.02
N LYS A 26 41.11 -23.47 18.91
CA LYS A 26 40.97 -24.54 19.91
C LYS A 26 39.96 -24.17 20.99
N ASP A 27 39.42 -25.23 21.56
CA ASP A 27 38.34 -25.36 22.51
C ASP A 27 38.40 -24.37 23.69
N ILE A 28 37.29 -23.69 23.93
CA ILE A 28 36.94 -23.18 25.25
C ILE A 28 35.68 -23.93 25.65
N THR A 29 35.86 -25.00 26.41
CA THR A 29 34.75 -25.70 27.07
C THR A 29 34.16 -24.76 28.12
N VAL A 30 33.12 -24.01 27.75
CA VAL A 30 32.23 -23.38 28.73
C VAL A 30 31.16 -24.41 29.05
N ALA A 31 31.23 -24.99 30.25
CA ALA A 31 30.17 -25.84 30.78
C ALA A 31 28.86 -25.03 30.77
N THR A 32 27.96 -25.38 29.84
CA THR A 32 26.64 -24.77 29.75
C THR A 32 25.79 -25.37 30.86
N PRO A 33 25.22 -24.58 31.79
CA PRO A 33 24.26 -25.10 32.76
C PRO A 33 23.07 -25.69 32.00
N ALA A 34 22.75 -26.96 32.27
CA ALA A 34 21.57 -27.61 31.72
C ALA A 34 20.31 -27.04 32.38
N ILE A 35 19.85 -25.88 31.91
CA ILE A 35 18.47 -25.45 32.13
C ILE A 35 17.62 -26.31 31.18
N PRO A 36 16.62 -27.07 31.65
CA PRO A 36 15.65 -27.69 30.77
C PRO A 36 15.02 -26.59 29.93
N ARG A 37 15.40 -26.51 28.65
CA ARG A 37 14.84 -25.55 27.72
C ARG A 37 13.39 -25.96 27.52
N ALA A 38 12.46 -25.27 28.18
CA ALA A 38 11.06 -25.31 27.78
C ALA A 38 11.02 -25.02 26.27
N PRO A 39 10.16 -25.72 25.49
CA PRO A 39 10.06 -25.48 24.05
C PRO A 39 9.92 -23.98 23.80
N PRO A 40 10.63 -23.41 22.82
CA PRO A 40 10.43 -22.01 22.48
C PRO A 40 8.96 -21.84 22.13
N THR A 41 8.21 -21.16 23.00
CA THR A 41 6.82 -20.81 22.70
C THR A 41 6.88 -19.95 21.45
N ALA A 42 6.41 -20.50 20.33
CA ALA A 42 6.33 -19.78 19.07
C ALA A 42 5.65 -18.43 19.35
N PRO A 43 6.14 -17.31 18.77
CA PRO A 43 5.39 -16.07 18.86
C PRO A 43 3.99 -16.36 18.36
N ALA A 44 2.98 -16.08 19.20
CA ALA A 44 1.59 -16.23 18.81
C ALA A 44 1.44 -15.50 17.48
N SER A 45 1.09 -16.23 16.42
CA SER A 45 0.83 -15.68 15.11
C SER A 45 -0.20 -14.58 15.31
N SER A 46 0.25 -13.32 15.26
CA SER A 46 -0.64 -12.18 15.24
C SER A 46 -1.21 -12.19 13.82
N GLN A 47 -2.23 -13.03 13.60
CA GLN A 47 -2.98 -12.98 12.36
C GLN A 47 -3.42 -11.53 12.17
N PRO A 48 -3.18 -10.92 11.00
CA PRO A 48 -3.86 -9.68 10.69
C PRO A 48 -5.35 -9.96 10.87
N SER A 49 -6.05 -9.15 11.68
CA SER A 49 -7.51 -9.27 11.78
C SER A 49 -8.05 -9.26 10.36
N THR A 50 -8.54 -10.41 9.90
CA THR A 50 -9.28 -10.54 8.65
C THR A 50 -10.66 -9.95 8.87
N SER A 51 -10.72 -8.64 9.09
CA SER A 51 -11.94 -7.87 9.00
C SER A 51 -12.21 -7.69 7.51
N ALA A 52 -12.75 -8.75 6.90
CA ALA A 52 -13.23 -8.70 5.52
C ALA A 52 -14.47 -7.78 5.38
N GLU A 53 -15.10 -7.41 6.49
CA GLU A 53 -16.15 -6.38 6.52
C GLU A 53 -15.58 -5.01 6.13
N PRO A 54 -16.12 -4.37 5.07
CA PRO A 54 -15.88 -2.95 4.80
C PRO A 54 -16.38 -2.15 6.01
N ARG A 55 -15.45 -1.56 6.75
CA ARG A 55 -15.77 -0.90 8.03
C ARG A 55 -16.63 0.36 7.85
N MET A 56 -16.65 0.93 6.64
CA MET A 56 -17.67 1.84 6.11
C MET A 56 -17.35 2.01 4.62
N ALA A 57 -18.17 1.42 3.74
CA ALA A 57 -18.14 1.71 2.32
C ALA A 57 -19.47 2.38 1.96
N ILE A 58 -19.42 3.61 1.43
CA ILE A 58 -20.61 4.29 0.92
C ILE A 58 -21.07 3.50 -0.31
N PRO A 59 -22.28 2.90 -0.29
CA PRO A 59 -22.82 2.22 -1.46
C PRO A 59 -22.84 3.16 -2.67
N ILE A 60 -22.62 2.62 -3.86
CA ILE A 60 -22.57 3.42 -5.10
C ILE A 60 -23.88 4.18 -5.32
N SER A 61 -25.02 3.66 -4.86
CA SER A 61 -26.31 4.35 -4.88
C SER A 61 -26.28 5.63 -4.04
N GLU A 62 -25.83 5.56 -2.79
CA GLU A 62 -25.71 6.72 -1.90
C GLU A 62 -24.75 7.77 -2.47
N TYR A 63 -23.63 7.34 -3.06
CA TYR A 63 -22.71 8.27 -3.72
C TYR A 63 -23.38 9.01 -4.90
N ARG A 64 -24.16 8.30 -5.74
CA ARG A 64 -24.88 8.91 -6.86
C ARG A 64 -25.94 9.90 -6.39
N GLU A 65 -26.65 9.56 -5.32
CA GLU A 65 -27.64 10.44 -4.70
C GLU A 65 -26.98 11.71 -4.14
N LEU A 66 -25.81 11.59 -3.49
CA LEU A 66 -25.03 12.74 -3.04
C LEU A 66 -24.56 13.62 -4.20
N CYS A 67 -24.10 13.03 -5.31
CA CYS A 67 -23.75 13.79 -6.51
C CYS A 67 -24.94 14.56 -7.06
N HIS A 68 -26.11 13.93 -7.17
CA HIS A 68 -27.32 14.58 -7.67
C HIS A 68 -27.79 15.71 -6.72
N ALA A 69 -27.71 15.49 -5.41
CA ALA A 69 -28.02 16.51 -4.42
C ALA A 69 -27.06 17.71 -4.53
N LEU A 70 -25.77 17.46 -4.72
CA LEU A 70 -24.76 18.51 -4.91
C LEU A 70 -25.01 19.31 -6.19
N GLU A 71 -25.34 18.64 -7.29
CA GLU A 71 -25.68 19.29 -8.56
C GLU A 71 -26.91 20.19 -8.42
N THR A 72 -27.97 19.68 -7.77
CA THR A 72 -29.21 20.43 -7.49
C THR A 72 -28.94 21.64 -6.60
N LEU A 73 -28.11 21.48 -5.55
CA LEU A 73 -27.73 22.57 -4.66
C LEU A 73 -26.94 23.65 -5.41
N THR A 74 -26.01 23.23 -6.27
CA THR A 74 -25.20 24.14 -7.09
C THR A 74 -26.07 24.95 -8.04
N ALA A 75 -27.03 24.29 -8.72
CA ALA A 75 -27.99 24.96 -9.57
C ALA A 75 -28.86 25.97 -8.80
N SER A 76 -29.36 25.56 -7.62
CA SER A 76 -30.16 26.43 -6.74
C SER A 76 -29.36 27.66 -6.28
N GLN A 77 -28.09 27.47 -5.91
CA GLN A 77 -27.22 28.56 -5.50
C GLN A 77 -26.96 29.54 -6.65
N SER A 78 -26.71 29.03 -7.85
CA SER A 78 -26.53 29.88 -9.05
C SER A 78 -27.78 30.69 -9.35
N ASN A 79 -28.97 30.06 -9.27
CA ASN A 79 -30.24 30.75 -9.49
C ASN A 79 -30.43 31.87 -8.46
N LEU A 80 -30.28 31.58 -7.17
CA LEU A 80 -30.38 32.58 -6.12
C LEU A 80 -29.39 33.74 -6.32
N ALA A 81 -28.15 33.45 -6.70
CA ALA A 81 -27.16 34.48 -6.99
C ALA A 81 -27.60 35.39 -8.17
N GLN A 82 -28.16 34.79 -9.22
CA GLN A 82 -28.69 35.51 -10.37
C GLN A 82 -29.90 36.38 -9.99
N GLU A 83 -30.83 35.86 -9.20
CA GLU A 83 -31.98 36.62 -8.70
C GLU A 83 -31.52 37.82 -7.85
N MET A 84 -30.59 37.61 -6.93
CA MET A 84 -30.03 38.67 -6.10
C MET A 84 -29.29 39.72 -6.93
N ALA A 85 -28.59 39.31 -8.00
CA ALA A 85 -27.94 40.24 -8.92
C ALA A 85 -28.97 41.07 -9.71
N ALA A 86 -30.02 40.43 -10.23
CA ALA A 86 -31.09 41.11 -10.96
C ALA A 86 -31.84 42.11 -10.07
N ILE A 87 -32.16 41.73 -8.83
CA ILE A 87 -32.81 42.60 -7.84
C ILE A 87 -31.95 43.83 -7.54
N LYS A 88 -30.63 43.68 -7.44
CA LYS A 88 -29.71 44.81 -7.23
C LYS A 88 -29.65 45.73 -8.46
N ALA A 89 -29.58 45.17 -9.66
CA ALA A 89 -29.53 45.94 -10.90
C ALA A 89 -30.79 46.80 -11.13
N CYS A 90 -31.96 46.38 -10.63
CA CYS A 90 -33.19 47.17 -10.71
C CYS A 90 -33.28 48.30 -9.67
N GLN A 91 -32.42 48.29 -8.65
CA GLN A 91 -32.40 49.29 -7.57
C GLN A 91 -31.33 50.37 -7.77
N GLU A 92 -30.49 50.22 -8.80
CA GLU A 92 -29.49 51.21 -9.24
C GLU A 92 -30.08 52.13 -10.31
#